data_AF-A0A9J7DT17-F1
#
_entry.id   AF-A0A9J7DT17-F1
#
_cell.length_a   1.000
_cell.length_b   1.000
_cell.length_c   1.000
_cell.angle_alpha   90.00
_cell.angle_beta   90.00
_cell.angle_gamma   90.00
#
_symmetry.space_group_name_H-M   'P 1'
#
loop_
_entity.id
_entity.type
_entity.pdbx_description
1 polymer ?
#
loop_
_entity_poly.entity_id
_entity_poly.type
_entity_poly.pdbx_seq_one_letter_code
_entity_poly.pdbx_strand_id
1 'polypeptide(L)'
;MVSAQAIVMEATTPQVLVTSTFLEMFTSFLKMSSQAGIIIATMEEMDEMKTTLSTQQLRTLDESIQLELSTTLQNRLKTLKILLQSNSVSVNITGRNDIDMTIRNVKKSLHYYNGLLDSLMVADIQLQLMSLKIILLTDATECVYSLFMLAVPAIVVELATSEVDEIKKILTIQLLKASDESLQFELETALQYVSLRPFQYTICRVIPLNLRVPFSVAGICITYTIVLLQLTLFT
;
A
#
# COMPACT_ATOMS: atom_id res chain seq x y z
N MET A 1 -82.10 16.06 26.32
CA MET A 1 -81.76 16.30 24.91
C MET A 1 -80.38 16.97 24.87
N VAL A 2 -79.29 16.34 25.30
CA VAL A 2 -78.41 15.34 24.65
C VAL A 2 -78.05 15.70 23.20
N SER A 3 -77.06 16.58 23.05
CA SER A 3 -76.28 16.76 21.83
C SER A 3 -75.13 15.75 21.82
N ALA A 4 -75.23 14.77 20.92
CA ALA A 4 -74.15 13.88 20.54
C ALA A 4 -73.40 14.51 19.35
N GLN A 5 -72.29 15.19 19.62
CA GLN A 5 -71.35 15.64 18.59
C GLN A 5 -70.10 14.76 18.64
N ALA A 6 -70.01 13.93 17.59
CA ALA A 6 -68.84 13.34 16.96
C ALA A 6 -67.47 13.64 17.62
N ILE A 7 -66.96 12.65 18.35
CA ILE A 7 -65.53 12.44 18.54
C ILE A 7 -65.22 11.12 17.82
N VAL A 8 -65.06 11.21 16.50
CA VAL A 8 -64.40 10.16 15.70
C VAL A 8 -62.92 10.49 15.78
N MET A 9 -62.30 9.90 16.80
CA MET A 9 -60.87 10.00 17.07
C MET A 9 -60.15 9.11 16.06
N GLU A 10 -59.56 9.73 15.06
CA GLU A 10 -58.70 9.11 14.05
C GLU A 10 -57.43 8.61 14.75
N ALA A 11 -57.46 7.34 15.18
CA ALA A 11 -56.30 6.63 15.69
C ALA A 11 -55.42 6.23 14.51
N THR A 12 -54.64 7.18 14.00
CA THR A 12 -53.57 6.91 13.04
C THR A 12 -52.45 6.16 13.76
N THR A 13 -52.27 4.91 13.34
CA THR A 13 -51.41 3.90 13.93
C THR A 13 -49.90 4.25 13.81
N PRO A 14 -49.18 4.49 14.91
CA PRO A 14 -47.73 4.77 14.88
C PRO A 14 -46.87 3.55 14.50
N GLN A 15 -47.45 2.35 14.43
CA GLN A 15 -46.72 1.12 14.12
C GLN A 15 -46.30 1.00 12.64
N VAL A 16 -47.00 1.67 11.70
CA VAL A 16 -46.69 1.57 10.26
C VAL A 16 -45.45 2.40 9.89
N LEU A 17 -45.21 3.50 10.61
CA LEU A 17 -44.09 4.43 10.35
C LEU A 17 -42.73 3.86 10.80
N VAL A 18 -42.73 3.08 11.88
CA VAL A 18 -41.51 2.43 12.41
C VAL A 18 -41.07 1.27 11.50
N THR A 19 -42.02 0.53 10.92
CA THR A 19 -41.68 -0.53 9.96
C THR A 19 -41.13 0.00 8.64
N SER A 20 -41.59 1.17 8.17
CA SER A 20 -41.09 1.73 6.89
C SER A 20 -39.68 2.30 7.03
N THR A 21 -39.40 3.01 8.12
CA THR A 21 -38.06 3.56 8.41
C THR A 21 -37.03 2.46 8.64
N PHE A 22 -37.41 1.37 9.31
CA PHE A 22 -36.52 0.22 9.48
C PHE A 22 -36.21 -0.50 8.16
N LEU A 23 -37.21 -0.64 7.28
CA LEU A 23 -37.02 -1.26 5.96
C LEU A 23 -36.15 -0.41 5.03
N GLU A 24 -36.28 0.92 5.07
CA GLU A 24 -35.41 1.86 4.33
C GLU A 24 -33.96 1.86 4.85
N MET A 25 -33.78 1.75 6.17
CA MET A 25 -32.46 1.63 6.78
C MET A 25 -31.80 0.30 6.44
N PHE A 26 -32.56 -0.80 6.45
CA PHE A 26 -32.08 -2.14 6.09
C PHE A 26 -31.75 -2.25 4.59
N THR A 27 -32.54 -1.62 3.71
CA THR A 27 -32.24 -1.57 2.28
C THR A 27 -31.06 -0.65 1.96
N SER A 28 -30.89 0.48 2.66
CA SER A 28 -29.66 1.29 2.58
C SER A 28 -28.43 0.52 3.08
N PHE A 29 -28.55 -0.25 4.17
CA PHE A 29 -27.48 -1.10 4.68
C PHE A 29 -27.11 -2.22 3.70
N LEU A 30 -28.09 -2.89 3.09
CA LEU A 30 -27.84 -3.89 2.05
C LEU A 30 -27.22 -3.28 0.79
N LYS A 31 -27.62 -2.05 0.42
CA LYS A 31 -26.98 -1.29 -0.66
C LYS A 31 -25.53 -0.93 -0.32
N MET A 32 -25.24 -0.51 0.91
CA MET A 32 -23.88 -0.26 1.37
C MET A 32 -23.05 -1.53 1.48
N SER A 33 -23.64 -2.67 1.86
CA SER A 33 -22.97 -3.98 1.88
C SER A 33 -22.71 -4.52 0.47
N SER A 34 -23.65 -4.33 -0.45
CA SER A 34 -23.48 -4.63 -1.87
C SER A 34 -22.46 -3.71 -2.52
N GLN A 35 -22.46 -2.42 -2.18
CA GLN A 35 -21.40 -1.49 -2.58
C GLN A 35 -20.08 -1.85 -1.91
N ALA A 36 -20.05 -2.32 -0.66
CA ALA A 36 -18.82 -2.78 -0.01
C ALA A 36 -18.26 -4.03 -0.71
N GLY A 37 -19.10 -4.95 -1.16
CA GLY A 37 -18.68 -6.10 -1.98
C GLY A 37 -18.14 -5.67 -3.35
N ILE A 38 -18.78 -4.69 -4.00
CA ILE A 38 -18.28 -4.08 -5.24
C ILE A 38 -16.97 -3.32 -4.97
N ILE A 39 -16.87 -2.59 -3.85
CA ILE A 39 -15.66 -1.88 -3.43
C ILE A 39 -14.53 -2.88 -3.19
N ILE A 40 -14.78 -3.98 -2.48
CA ILE A 40 -13.79 -5.04 -2.24
C ILE A 40 -13.34 -5.66 -3.57
N ALA A 41 -14.26 -6.01 -4.48
CA ALA A 41 -13.91 -6.55 -5.79
C ALA A 41 -13.12 -5.54 -6.65
N THR A 42 -13.50 -4.26 -6.64
CA THR A 42 -12.74 -3.20 -7.33
C THR A 42 -11.40 -2.90 -6.67
N MET A 43 -11.26 -3.10 -5.36
CA MET A 43 -9.99 -2.98 -4.66
C MET A 43 -9.07 -4.15 -4.99
N GLU A 44 -9.60 -5.36 -5.12
CA GLU A 44 -8.86 -6.56 -5.54
C GLU A 44 -8.38 -6.44 -7.00
N GLU A 45 -9.26 -6.03 -7.93
CA GLU A 45 -8.87 -5.73 -9.31
C GLU A 45 -7.86 -4.58 -9.41
N MET A 46 -7.99 -3.56 -8.55
CA MET A 46 -7.05 -2.44 -8.52
C MET A 46 -5.69 -2.85 -7.94
N ASP A 47 -5.65 -3.81 -7.00
CA ASP A 47 -4.40 -4.35 -6.45
C ASP A 47 -3.71 -5.28 -7.46
N GLU A 48 -4.47 -6.09 -8.18
CA GLU A 48 -3.95 -6.92 -9.28
C GLU A 48 -3.45 -6.06 -10.46
N MET A 49 -4.15 -4.97 -10.78
CA MET A 49 -3.73 -4.01 -11.80
C MET A 49 -2.49 -3.21 -11.38
N LYS A 50 -2.37 -2.88 -10.09
CA LYS A 50 -1.21 -2.16 -9.57
C LYS A 50 0.03 -3.04 -9.49
N THR A 51 -0.12 -4.29 -9.06
CA THR A 51 0.98 -5.27 -9.05
C THR A 51 1.46 -5.59 -10.46
N THR A 52 0.55 -5.75 -11.43
CA THR A 52 0.91 -5.92 -12.85
C THR A 52 1.57 -4.67 -13.43
N LEU A 53 1.09 -3.46 -13.10
CA LEU A 53 1.70 -2.21 -13.57
C LEU A 53 3.09 -2.00 -12.97
N SER A 54 3.26 -2.21 -11.66
CA SER A 54 4.55 -2.07 -10.99
C SER A 54 5.57 -3.10 -11.48
N THR A 55 5.17 -4.36 -11.67
CA THR A 55 6.06 -5.40 -12.22
C THR A 55 6.42 -5.12 -13.68
N GLN A 56 5.49 -4.60 -14.49
CA GLN A 56 5.76 -4.21 -15.86
C GLN A 56 6.69 -3.00 -15.95
N GLN A 57 6.48 -1.99 -15.11
CA GLN A 57 7.38 -0.83 -15.02
C GLN A 57 8.80 -1.24 -14.60
N LEU A 58 8.93 -2.12 -13.60
CA LEU A 58 10.23 -2.61 -13.14
C LEU A 58 10.96 -3.38 -14.25
N ARG A 59 10.25 -4.24 -15.00
CA ARG A 59 10.83 -4.93 -16.17
C ARG A 59 11.28 -3.96 -17.26
N THR A 60 10.45 -2.97 -17.60
CA THR A 60 10.82 -1.99 -18.64
C THR A 60 12.03 -1.15 -18.25
N LEU A 61 12.18 -0.83 -16.95
CA LEU A 61 13.32 -0.09 -16.44
C LEU A 61 14.59 -0.95 -16.46
N ASP A 62 14.49 -2.22 -16.06
CA ASP A 62 15.62 -3.16 -16.11
C ASP A 62 16.08 -3.37 -17.57
N GLU A 63 15.14 -3.59 -18.49
CA GLU A 63 15.44 -3.72 -19.92
C GLU A 63 16.09 -2.45 -20.50
N SER A 64 15.63 -1.25 -20.13
CA SER A 64 16.21 0.00 -20.65
C SER A 64 17.63 0.22 -20.12
N ILE A 65 17.87 -0.05 -18.84
CA ILE A 65 19.18 0.07 -18.21
C ILE A 65 20.17 -0.92 -18.83
N GLN A 66 19.75 -2.18 -19.03
CA GLN A 66 20.56 -3.22 -19.68
C GLN A 66 20.92 -2.82 -21.11
N LEU A 67 19.98 -2.26 -21.87
CA LEU A 67 20.21 -1.83 -23.26
C LEU A 67 21.20 -0.65 -23.33
N GLU A 68 21.05 0.34 -22.47
CA GLU A 68 21.92 1.53 -22.44
C GLU A 68 23.35 1.18 -22.02
N LEU A 69 23.50 0.24 -21.08
CA LEU A 69 24.82 -0.26 -20.67
C LEU A 69 25.50 -1.07 -21.77
N SER A 70 24.75 -2.00 -22.39
CA SER A 70 25.24 -2.86 -23.46
C SER A 70 25.70 -2.04 -24.67
N THR A 71 24.92 -1.02 -25.06
CA THR A 71 25.30 -0.12 -26.17
C THR A 71 26.54 0.72 -25.84
N THR A 72 26.62 1.25 -24.61
CA THR A 72 27.80 2.01 -24.15
C THR A 72 29.07 1.15 -24.16
N LEU A 73 28.99 -0.09 -23.65
CA LEU A 73 30.07 -1.06 -23.66
C LEU A 73 30.52 -1.39 -25.08
N GLN A 74 29.58 -1.72 -25.96
CA GLN A 74 29.86 -2.07 -27.35
C GLN A 74 30.54 -0.92 -28.10
N ASN A 75 30.12 0.32 -27.86
CA ASN A 75 30.73 1.49 -28.47
C ASN A 75 32.18 1.68 -28.02
N ARG A 76 32.48 1.51 -26.73
CA ARG A 76 33.87 1.61 -26.23
C ARG A 76 34.76 0.46 -26.73
N LEU A 77 34.24 -0.76 -26.81
CA LEU A 77 34.93 -1.91 -27.40
C LEU A 77 35.22 -1.71 -28.90
N LYS A 78 34.27 -1.13 -29.65
CA LYS A 78 34.49 -0.78 -31.06
C LYS A 78 35.61 0.24 -31.23
N THR A 79 35.65 1.28 -30.40
CA THR A 79 36.73 2.29 -30.42
C THR A 79 38.09 1.65 -30.12
N LEU A 80 38.16 0.78 -29.11
CA LEU A 80 39.39 0.04 -28.79
C LEU A 80 39.84 -0.85 -29.96
N LYS A 81 38.90 -1.56 -30.60
CA LYS A 81 39.18 -2.40 -31.76
C LYS A 81 39.76 -1.58 -32.92
N ILE A 82 39.18 -0.42 -33.22
CA ILE A 82 39.68 0.47 -34.28
C ILE A 82 41.11 0.94 -33.95
N LEU A 83 41.39 1.32 -32.69
CA LEU A 83 42.72 1.74 -32.26
C LEU A 83 43.77 0.62 -32.35
N LEU A 84 43.38 -0.63 -32.08
CA LEU A 84 44.26 -1.80 -32.23
C LEU A 84 44.50 -2.11 -33.71
N GLN A 85 43.47 -2.03 -34.55
CA GLN A 85 43.58 -2.26 -36.00
C GLN A 85 44.44 -1.20 -36.69
N SER A 86 44.38 0.06 -36.26
CA SER A 86 45.23 1.13 -36.79
C SER A 86 46.71 1.00 -36.44
N ASN A 87 47.07 0.11 -35.51
CA ASN A 87 48.45 -0.16 -35.09
C ASN A 87 49.06 -1.37 -35.82
N SER A 88 48.56 -1.74 -37.01
CA SER A 88 49.08 -2.89 -37.77
C SER A 88 50.59 -2.74 -38.01
N VAL A 89 51.36 -3.63 -37.39
CA VAL A 89 52.81 -3.72 -37.55
C VAL A 89 53.11 -4.14 -38.98
N SER A 90 53.66 -3.24 -39.79
CA SER A 90 54.20 -3.65 -41.09
C SER A 90 55.43 -4.51 -40.82
N VAL A 91 55.44 -5.74 -41.34
CA VAL A 91 56.49 -6.75 -41.13
C VAL A 91 57.76 -6.42 -41.95
N ASN A 92 58.06 -5.13 -42.18
CA ASN A 92 59.25 -4.72 -42.91
C ASN A 92 60.38 -4.41 -41.92
N ILE A 93 61.14 -5.47 -41.60
CA ILE A 93 62.25 -5.47 -40.65
C ILE A 93 63.46 -4.80 -41.33
N THR A 94 63.56 -3.47 -41.28
CA THR A 94 64.82 -2.80 -41.66
C THR A 94 65.16 -1.55 -40.83
N GLY A 95 64.26 -1.09 -39.94
CA GLY A 95 64.49 0.07 -39.07
C GLY A 95 64.40 -0.25 -37.58
N ARG A 96 65.50 -0.11 -36.82
CA ARG A 96 65.52 -0.28 -35.35
C ARG A 96 64.58 0.68 -34.62
N ASN A 97 64.30 1.86 -35.20
CA ASN A 97 63.39 2.88 -34.64
C ASN A 97 61.90 2.53 -34.74
N ASP A 98 61.48 1.71 -35.71
CA ASP A 98 60.06 1.37 -35.92
C ASP A 98 59.55 0.37 -34.86
N ILE A 99 60.46 -0.48 -34.37
CA ILE A 99 60.18 -1.44 -33.30
C ILE A 99 59.87 -0.69 -31.99
N ASP A 100 60.66 0.33 -31.65
CA ASP A 100 60.46 1.13 -30.43
C ASP A 100 59.13 1.92 -30.46
N MET A 101 58.74 2.43 -31.64
CA MET A 101 57.47 3.11 -31.82
C MET A 101 56.28 2.15 -31.67
N THR A 102 56.39 0.94 -32.22
CA THR A 102 55.38 -0.10 -32.08
C THR A 102 55.19 -0.53 -30.63
N ILE A 103 56.29 -0.79 -29.91
CA ILE A 103 56.26 -1.15 -28.48
C ILE A 103 55.60 -0.04 -27.66
N ARG A 104 55.90 1.23 -27.96
CA ARG A 104 55.30 2.38 -27.29
C ARG A 104 53.78 2.47 -27.55
N ASN A 105 53.34 2.20 -28.77
CA ASN A 105 51.92 2.22 -29.12
C ASN A 105 51.15 1.08 -28.44
N VAL A 106 51.69 -0.14 -28.42
CA VAL A 106 51.09 -1.28 -27.70
C VAL A 106 50.96 -0.97 -26.20
N LYS A 107 51.98 -0.37 -25.58
CA LYS A 107 51.90 0.07 -24.17
C LYS A 107 50.79 1.10 -23.93
N LYS A 108 50.61 2.07 -24.83
CA LYS A 108 49.50 3.04 -24.74
C LYS A 108 48.13 2.36 -24.88
N SER A 109 47.99 1.43 -25.82
CA SER A 109 46.75 0.67 -26.01
C SER A 109 46.41 -0.19 -24.79
N LEU A 110 47.40 -0.84 -24.18
CA LEU A 110 47.22 -1.62 -22.95
C LEU A 110 46.82 -0.73 -21.77
N HIS A 111 47.45 0.44 -21.64
CA HIS A 111 47.09 1.41 -20.60
C HIS A 111 45.63 1.91 -20.77
N TYR A 112 45.22 2.21 -22.00
CA TYR A 112 43.84 2.59 -22.30
C TYR A 112 42.83 1.46 -22.01
N TYR A 113 43.19 0.22 -22.32
CA TYR A 113 42.36 -0.95 -21.99
C TYR A 113 42.16 -1.13 -20.48
N ASN A 114 43.23 -1.00 -19.68
CA ASN A 114 43.11 -1.09 -18.22
C ASN A 114 42.20 0.02 -17.66
N GLY A 115 42.36 1.27 -18.14
CA GLY A 115 41.46 2.36 -17.73
C GLY A 115 40.00 2.12 -18.13
N LEU A 116 39.76 1.44 -19.26
CA LEU A 116 38.42 1.02 -19.66
C LEU A 116 37.86 -0.05 -18.72
N LEU A 117 38.68 -1.02 -18.31
CA LEU A 117 38.30 -2.09 -17.40
C LEU A 117 37.95 -1.54 -16.01
N ASP A 118 38.74 -0.58 -15.50
CA ASP A 118 38.47 0.09 -14.22
C ASP A 118 37.16 0.89 -14.29
N SER A 119 36.95 1.64 -15.38
CA SER A 119 35.69 2.37 -15.61
C SER A 119 34.48 1.43 -15.71
N LEU A 120 34.68 0.21 -16.23
CA LEU A 120 33.62 -0.79 -16.32
C LEU A 120 33.27 -1.34 -14.94
N MET A 121 34.28 -1.67 -14.14
CA MET A 121 34.09 -2.19 -12.78
C MET A 121 33.33 -1.18 -11.90
N VAL A 122 33.65 0.12 -12.03
CA VAL A 122 32.92 1.17 -11.31
C VAL A 122 31.46 1.27 -11.76
N ALA A 123 31.20 1.17 -13.08
CA ALA A 123 29.84 1.22 -13.60
C ALA A 123 29.00 0.01 -13.14
N ASP A 124 29.58 -1.19 -13.12
CA ASP A 124 28.93 -2.40 -12.62
C ASP A 124 28.54 -2.26 -11.14
N ILE A 125 29.47 -1.80 -10.29
CA ILE A 125 29.20 -1.53 -8.86
C ILE A 125 28.07 -0.50 -8.70
N GLN A 126 28.08 0.57 -9.50
CA GLN A 126 27.03 1.59 -9.44
C GLN A 126 25.67 1.01 -9.84
N LEU A 127 25.61 0.16 -10.84
CA LEU A 127 24.38 -0.47 -11.32
C LEU A 127 23.83 -1.48 -10.30
N GLN A 128 24.69 -2.27 -9.67
CA GLN A 128 24.32 -3.14 -8.56
C GLN A 128 23.75 -2.33 -7.38
N LEU A 129 24.34 -1.17 -7.08
CA LEU A 129 23.86 -0.31 -6.02
C LEU A 129 22.52 0.37 -6.37
N MET A 130 22.33 0.76 -7.63
CA MET A 130 21.05 1.33 -8.10
C MET A 130 19.94 0.28 -8.06
N SER A 131 20.19 -0.93 -8.55
CA SER A 131 19.21 -2.02 -8.52
C SER A 131 18.81 -2.40 -7.09
N LEU A 132 19.77 -2.51 -6.16
CA LEU A 132 19.49 -2.77 -4.75
C LEU A 132 18.62 -1.68 -4.12
N LYS A 133 18.89 -0.40 -4.44
CA LYS A 133 18.06 0.72 -3.97
C LYS A 133 16.64 0.68 -4.50
N ILE A 134 16.45 0.32 -5.77
CA ILE A 134 15.12 0.23 -6.39
C ILE A 134 14.32 -0.88 -5.69
N ILE A 135 14.91 -2.07 -5.52
CA ILE A 135 14.26 -3.20 -4.84
C ILE A 135 13.83 -2.79 -3.43
N LEU A 136 14.73 -2.19 -2.64
CA LEU A 136 14.43 -1.77 -1.27
C LEU A 136 13.28 -0.74 -1.22
N LEU A 137 13.26 0.21 -2.15
CA LEU A 137 12.21 1.22 -2.22
C LEU A 137 10.85 0.58 -2.56
N THR A 138 10.84 -0.35 -3.52
CA THR A 138 9.63 -1.07 -3.92
C THR A 138 9.06 -1.87 -2.75
N ASP A 139 9.87 -2.66 -2.07
CA ASP A 139 9.44 -3.47 -0.91
C ASP A 139 8.88 -2.59 0.22
N ALA A 140 9.52 -1.46 0.49
CA ALA A 140 9.05 -0.52 1.50
C ALA A 140 7.66 0.04 1.17
N THR A 141 7.41 0.37 -0.10
CA THR A 141 6.10 0.88 -0.53
C THR A 141 4.98 -0.16 -0.39
N GLU A 142 5.26 -1.43 -0.67
CA GLU A 142 4.30 -2.53 -0.51
C GLU A 142 3.96 -2.77 0.97
N CYS A 143 4.96 -2.70 1.86
CA CYS A 143 4.75 -2.80 3.30
C CYS A 143 3.87 -1.67 3.84
N VAL A 144 4.07 -0.43 3.37
CA VAL A 144 3.23 0.71 3.78
C VAL A 144 1.80 0.55 3.28
N TYR A 145 1.63 0.10 2.04
CA TYR A 145 0.31 -0.11 1.45
C TYR A 145 -0.49 -1.20 2.17
N SER A 146 0.13 -2.35 2.45
CA SER A 146 -0.52 -3.44 3.19
C SER A 146 -0.90 -3.04 4.62
N LEU A 147 -0.05 -2.27 5.32
CA LEU A 147 -0.38 -1.74 6.65
C LEU A 147 -1.58 -0.78 6.60
N PHE A 148 -1.64 0.08 5.57
CA PHE A 148 -2.76 0.99 5.37
C PHE A 148 -4.06 0.23 5.14
N MET A 149 -4.04 -0.78 4.26
CA MET A 149 -5.20 -1.62 3.97
C MET A 149 -5.72 -2.36 5.21
N LEU A 150 -4.83 -2.80 6.10
CA LEU A 150 -5.20 -3.39 7.39
C LEU A 150 -5.77 -2.36 8.38
N ALA A 151 -5.30 -1.11 8.34
CA ALA A 151 -5.73 -0.06 9.27
C ALA A 151 -7.10 0.53 8.90
N VAL A 152 -7.45 0.63 7.62
CA VAL A 152 -8.73 1.20 7.15
C VAL A 152 -9.97 0.59 7.83
N PRO A 153 -10.19 -0.74 7.81
CA PRO A 153 -11.37 -1.32 8.45
C PRO A 153 -11.37 -1.10 9.98
N ALA A 154 -10.19 -1.08 10.62
CA ALA A 154 -10.08 -0.80 12.05
C ALA A 154 -10.48 0.65 12.38
N ILE A 155 -10.06 1.61 11.56
CA ILE A 155 -10.43 3.02 11.72
C ILE A 155 -11.93 3.22 11.51
N VAL A 156 -12.51 2.61 10.48
CA VAL A 156 -13.95 2.73 10.18
C VAL A 156 -14.79 2.16 11.33
N VAL A 157 -14.41 1.01 11.88
CA VAL A 157 -15.10 0.40 13.03
C VAL A 157 -14.97 1.27 14.28
N GLU A 158 -13.79 1.82 14.55
CA GLU A 158 -13.56 2.71 15.69
C GLU A 158 -14.43 3.98 15.59
N LEU A 159 -14.46 4.62 14.42
CA LEU A 159 -15.30 5.80 14.17
C LEU A 159 -16.79 5.47 14.34
N ALA A 160 -17.26 4.36 13.78
CA ALA A 160 -18.64 3.92 13.94
C ALA A 160 -18.99 3.66 15.42
N THR A 161 -18.07 3.09 16.19
CA THR A 161 -18.25 2.84 17.63
C THR A 161 -18.32 4.15 18.41
N SER A 162 -17.47 5.12 18.07
CA SER A 162 -17.48 6.47 18.66
C SER A 162 -18.82 7.19 18.43
N GLU A 163 -19.36 7.15 17.22
CA GLU A 163 -20.66 7.75 16.88
C GLU A 163 -21.81 7.10 17.68
N VAL A 164 -21.78 5.77 17.83
CA VAL A 164 -22.78 5.05 18.64
C VAL A 164 -22.70 5.44 20.11
N ASP A 165 -21.50 5.67 20.64
CA ASP A 165 -21.33 6.13 22.02
C ASP A 165 -21.78 7.59 22.20
N GLU A 166 -21.61 8.45 21.19
CA GLU A 166 -22.20 9.79 21.18
C GLU A 166 -23.73 9.74 21.17
N ILE A 167 -24.34 8.88 20.37
CA ILE A 167 -25.79 8.65 20.37
C ILE A 167 -26.27 8.22 21.76
N LYS A 168 -25.61 7.26 22.41
CA LYS A 168 -25.96 6.85 23.79
C LYS A 168 -25.88 8.01 24.77
N LYS A 169 -24.86 8.86 24.64
CA LYS A 169 -24.68 10.05 25.48
C LYS A 169 -25.83 11.04 25.28
N ILE A 170 -26.24 11.30 24.05
CA ILE A 170 -27.37 12.18 23.73
C ILE A 170 -28.67 11.61 24.32
N LEU A 171 -28.95 10.32 24.11
CA LEU A 171 -30.13 9.66 24.68
C LEU A 171 -30.16 9.75 26.21
N THR A 172 -29.03 9.51 26.86
CA THR A 172 -28.92 9.62 28.33
C THR A 172 -29.19 11.04 28.82
N ILE A 173 -28.66 12.05 28.12
CA ILE A 173 -28.91 13.47 28.46
C ILE A 173 -30.39 13.82 28.27
N GLN A 174 -31.02 13.34 27.21
CA GLN A 174 -32.45 13.58 26.95
C GLN A 174 -33.33 12.88 27.99
N LEU A 175 -32.98 11.65 28.39
CA LEU A 175 -33.70 10.89 29.42
C LEU A 175 -33.68 11.63 30.77
N LEU A 176 -32.53 12.20 31.15
CA LEU A 176 -32.39 12.99 32.38
C LEU A 176 -33.17 14.32 32.35
N LYS A 177 -33.47 14.86 31.17
CA LYS A 177 -34.20 16.14 31.00
C LYS A 177 -35.70 15.96 30.85
N ALA A 178 -36.17 14.78 30.43
CA ALA A 178 -37.57 14.53 30.19
C ALA A 178 -38.37 14.47 31.51
N SER A 179 -39.43 15.27 31.60
CA SER A 179 -40.38 15.26 32.72
C SER A 179 -41.54 14.27 32.52
N ASP A 180 -41.85 13.95 31.26
CA ASP A 180 -43.01 13.13 30.90
C ASP A 180 -42.66 11.64 30.98
N GLU A 181 -43.43 10.87 31.74
CA GLU A 181 -43.22 9.42 31.95
C GLU A 181 -43.27 8.63 30.63
N SER A 182 -44.17 8.99 29.71
CA SER A 182 -44.27 8.30 28.41
C SER A 182 -43.02 8.48 27.56
N LEU A 183 -42.44 9.69 27.54
CA LEU A 183 -41.21 9.99 26.81
C LEU A 183 -40.00 9.33 27.46
N GLN A 184 -39.95 9.30 28.80
CA GLN A 184 -38.90 8.55 29.51
C GLN A 184 -38.92 7.07 29.14
N PHE A 185 -40.11 6.45 29.10
CA PHE A 185 -40.24 5.04 28.75
C PHE A 185 -39.74 4.74 27.32
N GLU A 186 -40.04 5.60 26.34
CA GLU A 186 -39.56 5.44 24.97
C GLU A 186 -38.04 5.62 24.87
N LEU A 187 -37.47 6.64 25.54
CA LEU A 187 -36.02 6.85 25.55
C LEU A 187 -35.26 5.74 26.26
N GLU A 188 -35.80 5.21 27.36
CA GLU A 188 -35.21 4.08 28.08
C GLU A 188 -35.22 2.82 27.19
N THR A 189 -36.32 2.57 26.48
CA THR A 189 -36.43 1.47 25.52
C THR A 189 -35.41 1.63 24.38
N ALA A 190 -35.24 2.84 23.85
CA ALA A 190 -34.27 3.13 22.80
C ALA A 190 -32.82 2.95 23.30
N LEU A 191 -32.52 3.43 24.51
CA LEU A 191 -31.20 3.26 25.14
C LEU A 191 -30.90 1.78 25.41
N GLN A 192 -31.89 1.03 25.86
CA GLN A 192 -31.79 -0.41 26.08
C GLN A 192 -31.55 -1.15 24.75
N TYR A 193 -32.24 -0.77 23.67
CA TYR A 193 -32.03 -1.34 22.34
C TYR A 193 -30.61 -1.11 21.83
N VAL A 194 -30.08 0.11 21.94
CA VAL A 194 -28.71 0.44 21.54
C VAL A 194 -27.68 -0.26 22.42
N SER A 195 -27.98 -0.48 23.71
CA SER A 195 -27.08 -1.16 24.65
C SER A 195 -27.06 -2.68 24.47
N LEU A 196 -28.19 -3.28 24.09
CA LEU A 196 -28.32 -4.73 23.86
C LEU A 196 -27.62 -5.18 22.58
N ARG A 197 -27.45 -4.28 21.60
CA ARG A 197 -26.76 -4.56 20.34
C ARG A 197 -25.54 -3.66 20.16
N PRO A 198 -24.48 -3.84 20.98
CA PRO A 198 -23.27 -3.05 20.83
C PRO A 198 -22.64 -3.32 19.45
N PHE A 199 -22.22 -2.25 18.79
CA PHE A 199 -21.48 -2.31 17.53
C PHE A 199 -20.07 -2.87 17.78
N GLN A 200 -19.97 -4.17 18.01
CA GLN A 200 -18.70 -4.87 18.11
C GLN A 200 -18.48 -5.68 16.84
N TYR A 201 -17.74 -5.10 15.90
CA TYR A 201 -17.27 -5.85 14.75
C TYR A 201 -16.13 -6.78 15.20
N THR A 202 -16.37 -8.08 15.08
CA THR A 202 -15.36 -9.11 15.30
C THR A 202 -15.05 -9.77 13.97
N ILE A 203 -13.79 -9.71 13.53
CA ILE A 203 -13.36 -10.48 12.36
C ILE A 203 -13.40 -11.96 12.76
N CYS A 204 -14.11 -12.76 11.97
CA CYS A 204 -14.26 -14.20 12.18
C CYS A 204 -14.75 -14.59 13.59
N ARG A 205 -15.48 -13.71 14.31
CA ARG A 205 -15.94 -13.91 15.71
C ARG A 205 -14.83 -14.12 16.76
N VAL A 206 -13.55 -14.02 16.39
CA VAL A 206 -12.43 -14.33 17.29
C VAL A 206 -11.64 -13.08 17.66
N ILE A 207 -11.51 -12.12 16.74
CA ILE A 207 -10.63 -10.96 16.94
C ILE A 207 -11.47 -9.67 16.86
N PRO A 208 -11.57 -8.90 17.96
CA PRO A 208 -12.20 -7.58 17.91
C PRO A 208 -11.37 -6.64 17.02
N LEU A 209 -12.06 -5.96 16.10
CA LEU A 209 -11.48 -5.00 15.15
C LEU A 209 -11.18 -3.68 15.87
N ASN A 210 -10.14 -3.68 16.70
CA ASN A 210 -9.70 -2.49 17.43
C ASN A 210 -8.45 -1.90 16.76
N LEU A 211 -8.25 -0.58 16.88
CA LEU A 211 -7.01 0.08 16.44
C LEU A 211 -5.74 -0.54 17.04
N ARG A 212 -5.84 -1.22 18.18
CA ARG A 212 -4.73 -1.96 18.80
C ARG A 212 -4.12 -3.03 17.88
N VAL A 213 -4.91 -3.64 17.00
CA VAL A 213 -4.44 -4.73 16.11
C VAL A 213 -3.33 -4.27 15.15
N PRO A 214 -3.54 -3.25 14.29
CA PRO A 214 -2.48 -2.79 13.39
C PRO A 214 -1.24 -2.28 14.14
N PHE A 215 -1.39 -1.63 15.29
CA PHE A 215 -0.24 -1.22 16.12
C PHE A 215 0.53 -2.43 16.67
N SER A 216 -0.17 -3.48 17.10
CA SER A 216 0.47 -4.70 17.58
C SER A 216 1.23 -5.41 16.46
N VAL A 217 0.66 -5.48 15.27
CA VAL A 217 1.32 -6.07 14.08
C VAL A 217 2.56 -5.27 13.72
N ALA A 218 2.47 -3.93 13.65
CA ALA A 218 3.63 -3.07 13.39
C ALA A 218 4.73 -3.27 14.45
N GLY A 219 4.36 -3.39 15.72
CA GLY A 219 5.29 -3.69 16.81
C GLY A 219 6.02 -5.02 16.64
N ILE A 220 5.30 -6.08 16.25
CA ILE A 220 5.89 -7.40 15.97
C ILE A 220 6.83 -7.31 14.78
N CYS A 221 6.45 -6.62 13.70
CA CYS A 221 7.30 -6.40 12.53
C CYS A 221 8.61 -5.67 12.90
N ILE A 222 8.52 -4.57 13.66
CA ILE A 222 9.70 -3.83 14.12
C ILE A 222 10.61 -4.72 14.99
N THR A 223 10.02 -5.43 15.95
CA THR A 223 10.78 -6.33 16.83
C THR A 223 11.48 -7.42 16.04
N TYR A 224 10.80 -8.02 15.06
CA TYR A 224 11.37 -9.04 14.18
C TYR A 224 12.53 -8.50 13.34
N THR A 225 12.37 -7.32 12.75
CA THR A 225 13.45 -6.66 11.98
C THR A 225 14.67 -6.37 12.85
N ILE A 226 14.47 -5.91 14.09
CA ILE A 226 15.57 -5.67 15.03
C ILE A 226 16.31 -6.97 15.35
N VAL A 227 15.58 -8.06 15.63
CA VAL A 227 16.17 -9.37 15.94
C VAL A 227 16.94 -9.93 14.73
N LEU A 228 16.40 -9.79 13.52
CA LEU A 228 17.07 -10.17 12.27
C LEU A 228 18.36 -9.37 12.04
N LEU A 229 18.32 -8.06 12.29
CA LEU A 229 19.47 -7.19 12.14
C LEU A 229 20.59 -7.59 13.12
N GLN A 230 20.22 -7.88 14.37
CA GLN A 230 21.16 -8.39 15.38
C GLN A 230 21.78 -9.71 14.94
N LEU A 231 20.99 -10.69 14.50
CA LEU A 231 21.49 -11.98 14.00
C LEU A 231 22.45 -11.82 12.82
N THR A 232 22.14 -10.92 11.88
CA THR A 232 22.98 -10.66 10.69
C THR A 232 24.30 -9.97 11.07
N LEU A 233 24.33 -9.14 12.12
CA LEU A 233 25.55 -8.46 12.58
C LEU A 233 26.48 -9.37 13.40
N PHE A 234 25.95 -10.42 14.03
CA PHE A 234 26.72 -11.35 14.88
C PHE A 234 27.15 -12.65 14.19
N THR A 235 26.72 -12.88 12.94
CA THR A 235 27.11 -14.05 12.12
C THR A 235 28.18 -13.63 11.12
#